data_AF-A0A7C5L8W0-F1
#
_entry.id   AF-A0A7C5L8W0-F1
#
_cell.length_a   1.000
_cell.length_b   1.000
_cell.length_c   1.000
_cell.angle_alpha   90.00
_cell.angle_beta   90.00
_cell.angle_gamma   90.00
#
_symmetry.space_group_name_H-M   'P 1'
#
loop_
_entity.id
_entity.type
_entity.pdbx_description
1 polymer ?
#
loop_
_entity_poly.entity_id
_entity_poly.type
_entity_poly.pdbx_seq_one_letter_code
_entity_poly.pdbx_strand_id
1 'polypeptide(L)'
;MLEYGLLSVFLNEIAGENICRLWNALQRAPLHLLCVLARNKNVTRGCSENHVKKNNNFERANPSKMKPKERIIRRVSVHIRRAASTLTTCALLLLVSLLHAQRDTLTITTFNCEFLNERKVHIKFDENNPGREWEDADFRHQRFVEASAAVADFLATFDSDVLVLTEVGNQSEMKLLQQQLKDRGQNYPYLRVCESADRGTGQYVAILSRLEITEAVLRIPGREFYIAEEDDPAEEIKDTGISKGMRVVVKSKGREFIIYGAHLISERLGPEDDFKRLAQASILRRHMLDDLQHGKYIIIAGDFNDHRGQPPLRRLRGLDDIFEDFIQTGYTRYFDKDKYDTRWTYQYMGERQQIDHILVSLSLKEACLQRKGIRTWTTAPEPAARRINNRTVRVSDHRALTVQLIVR
;
A
#
# COMPACT_ATOMS: atom_id res chain seq x y z
N MET A 1 6.25 -41.79 -20.63
CA MET A 1 5.24 -41.95 -19.55
C MET A 1 5.72 -41.46 -18.18
N LEU A 2 7.03 -41.36 -17.91
CA LEU A 2 7.56 -40.86 -16.63
C LEU A 2 7.63 -39.32 -16.48
N GLU A 3 7.62 -38.55 -17.57
CA GLU A 3 7.64 -37.06 -17.49
C GLU A 3 6.27 -36.41 -17.24
N TYR A 4 5.16 -37.13 -17.39
CA TYR A 4 3.81 -36.58 -17.18
C TYR A 4 3.30 -36.68 -15.73
N GLY A 5 3.91 -37.55 -14.91
CA GLY A 5 3.51 -37.73 -13.50
C GLY A 5 4.01 -36.63 -12.57
N LEU A 6 5.17 -36.04 -12.87
CA LEU A 6 5.74 -34.95 -12.05
C LEU A 6 5.00 -33.62 -12.23
N LEU A 7 4.45 -33.36 -13.42
CA LEU A 7 3.69 -32.13 -13.68
C LEU A 7 2.31 -32.12 -13.01
N SER A 8 1.66 -33.30 -12.84
CA SER A 8 0.35 -33.36 -12.18
C SER A 8 0.44 -33.21 -10.65
N VAL A 9 1.55 -33.67 -10.06
CA VAL A 9 1.81 -33.47 -8.62
C VAL A 9 2.10 -31.99 -8.34
N PHE A 10 2.89 -31.34 -9.21
CA PHE A 10 3.23 -29.92 -9.07
C PHE A 10 2.04 -28.97 -9.26
N LEU A 11 1.07 -29.34 -10.11
CA LEU A 11 -0.15 -28.55 -10.31
C LEU A 11 -1.16 -28.72 -9.17
N ASN A 12 -1.19 -29.86 -8.48
CA ASN A 12 -2.05 -30.10 -7.32
C ASN A 12 -1.66 -29.26 -6.09
N GLU A 13 -0.38 -28.90 -5.93
CA GLU A 13 0.08 -28.08 -4.80
C GLU A 13 -0.17 -26.56 -4.99
N ILE A 14 -0.35 -26.10 -6.23
CA ILE A 14 -0.41 -24.66 -6.56
C ILE A 14 -1.82 -24.21 -6.97
N ALA A 15 -2.67 -25.13 -7.44
CA ALA A 15 -3.95 -24.78 -8.06
C ALA A 15 -5.11 -25.56 -7.43
N GLY A 16 -6.00 -24.84 -6.72
CA GLY A 16 -7.18 -25.43 -6.08
C GLY A 16 -8.09 -26.21 -7.03
N GLU A 17 -9.02 -27.01 -6.45
CA GLU A 17 -9.83 -28.05 -7.11
C GLU A 17 -10.40 -27.72 -8.51
N ASN A 18 -10.70 -26.45 -8.78
CA ASN A 18 -11.29 -26.00 -10.03
C ASN A 18 -10.36 -26.18 -11.25
N ILE A 19 -9.05 -26.06 -11.09
CA ILE A 19 -8.08 -26.26 -12.19
C ILE A 19 -7.90 -27.75 -12.50
N CYS A 20 -7.92 -28.62 -11.49
CA CYS A 20 -7.91 -30.06 -11.68
C CYS A 20 -9.19 -30.57 -12.36
N ARG A 21 -10.35 -29.97 -12.08
CA ARG A 21 -11.60 -30.25 -12.80
C ARG A 21 -11.52 -29.83 -14.27
N LEU A 22 -10.93 -28.67 -14.57
CA LEU A 22 -10.73 -28.19 -15.95
C LEU A 22 -9.74 -29.08 -16.73
N TRP A 23 -8.65 -29.51 -16.09
CA TRP A 23 -7.66 -30.42 -16.66
C TRP A 23 -8.25 -31.82 -16.91
N ASN A 24 -9.00 -32.36 -15.96
CA ASN A 24 -9.72 -33.62 -16.13
C ASN A 24 -10.82 -33.54 -17.21
N ALA A 25 -11.49 -32.40 -17.35
CA ALA A 25 -12.45 -32.16 -18.42
C ALA A 25 -11.77 -32.09 -19.81
N LEU A 26 -10.59 -31.46 -19.89
CA LEU A 26 -9.77 -31.42 -21.10
C LEU A 26 -9.22 -32.80 -21.50
N GLN A 27 -8.86 -33.64 -20.52
CA GLN A 27 -8.48 -35.04 -20.77
C GLN A 27 -9.67 -35.93 -21.20
N ARG A 28 -10.91 -35.55 -20.83
CA ARG A 28 -12.14 -36.27 -21.16
C ARG A 28 -12.86 -35.76 -22.41
N ALA A 29 -12.34 -34.73 -23.09
CA ALA A 29 -12.86 -34.29 -24.38
C ALA A 29 -12.77 -35.43 -25.43
N PRO A 30 -13.72 -35.55 -26.38
CA PRO A 30 -14.05 -36.84 -26.96
C PRO A 30 -12.94 -37.40 -27.87
N LEU A 31 -12.27 -38.45 -27.39
CA LEU A 31 -11.45 -39.41 -28.14
C LEU A 31 -12.25 -40.22 -29.20
N HIS A 32 -13.48 -39.82 -29.49
CA HIS A 32 -14.40 -40.56 -30.36
C HIS A 32 -13.96 -40.61 -31.84
N LEU A 33 -13.02 -39.77 -32.26
CA LEU A 33 -12.48 -39.81 -33.62
C LEU A 33 -11.26 -40.75 -33.79
N LEU A 34 -10.61 -41.14 -32.68
CA LEU A 34 -9.45 -42.05 -32.70
C LEU A 34 -9.85 -43.54 -32.60
N CYS A 35 -10.98 -43.85 -31.95
CA CYS A 35 -11.51 -45.22 -31.90
C CYS A 35 -12.05 -45.74 -33.25
N VAL A 36 -12.42 -44.85 -34.18
CA VAL A 36 -12.87 -45.26 -35.54
C VAL A 36 -11.68 -45.68 -36.42
N LEU A 37 -10.46 -45.22 -36.14
CA LEU A 37 -9.26 -45.59 -36.89
C LEU A 37 -8.53 -46.82 -36.33
N ALA A 38 -8.80 -47.21 -35.08
CA ALA A 38 -8.17 -48.38 -34.45
C ALA A 38 -8.88 -49.72 -34.74
N ARG A 39 -10.09 -49.72 -35.31
CA ARG A 39 -10.87 -50.96 -35.60
C ARG A 39 -10.50 -51.69 -36.90
N ASN A 40 -9.41 -51.33 -37.59
CA ASN A 40 -9.06 -51.94 -38.88
C ASN A 40 -7.63 -52.50 -38.96
N LYS A 41 -7.11 -53.03 -37.85
CA LYS A 41 -5.89 -53.84 -37.83
C LYS A 41 -6.03 -55.04 -36.91
N ASN A 42 -6.61 -56.10 -37.43
CA ASN A 42 -6.40 -57.47 -36.96
C ASN A 42 -6.06 -58.34 -38.17
N VAL A 43 -4.82 -58.25 -38.65
CA VAL A 43 -4.15 -59.36 -39.37
C VAL A 43 -2.65 -59.26 -39.11
N THR A 44 -2.06 -60.41 -38.77
CA THR A 44 -0.63 -60.79 -38.63
C THR A 44 0.09 -60.53 -37.30
N ARG A 45 0.27 -61.65 -36.59
CA ARG A 45 1.28 -61.96 -35.57
C ARG A 45 2.70 -61.86 -36.14
N GLY A 46 3.64 -61.49 -35.26
CA GLY A 46 5.01 -62.00 -35.25
C GLY A 46 6.06 -61.14 -35.97
N CYS A 47 6.86 -60.39 -35.21
CA CYS A 47 8.33 -60.42 -35.27
C CYS A 47 8.96 -59.38 -34.33
N SER A 48 10.21 -59.68 -33.98
CA SER A 48 11.09 -59.16 -32.94
C SER A 48 11.38 -57.67 -32.92
N GLU A 49 11.77 -57.23 -31.73
CA GLU A 49 12.59 -56.06 -31.42
C GLU A 49 13.80 -55.94 -32.36
N ASN A 50 13.91 -54.80 -33.03
CA ASN A 50 15.14 -54.07 -33.40
C ASN A 50 14.90 -53.26 -34.69
N HIS A 51 14.54 -51.98 -34.56
CA HIS A 51 14.94 -50.88 -35.45
C HIS A 51 14.10 -49.64 -35.17
N VAL A 52 14.59 -48.75 -34.29
CA VAL A 52 14.10 -47.37 -34.18
C VAL A 52 15.27 -46.43 -34.47
N LYS A 53 15.71 -46.40 -35.72
CA LYS A 53 16.44 -45.28 -36.32
C LYS A 53 16.07 -45.20 -37.79
N LYS A 54 15.24 -44.20 -38.12
CA LYS A 54 14.91 -43.59 -39.43
C LYS A 54 13.39 -43.49 -39.58
N ASN A 55 12.86 -42.28 -39.39
CA ASN A 55 11.89 -41.66 -40.30
C ASN A 55 11.43 -40.29 -39.76
N ASN A 56 12.26 -39.26 -39.96
CA ASN A 56 11.84 -37.85 -39.90
C ASN A 56 11.64 -37.23 -41.30
N ASN A 57 11.65 -38.02 -42.38
CA ASN A 57 11.55 -37.51 -43.76
C ASN A 57 10.11 -37.37 -44.30
N PHE A 58 9.07 -37.41 -43.46
CA PHE A 58 7.68 -37.33 -43.92
C PHE A 58 7.25 -35.94 -44.40
N GLU A 59 8.09 -34.91 -44.24
CA GLU A 59 7.66 -33.52 -44.48
C GLU A 59 7.81 -33.02 -45.93
N ARG A 60 8.56 -33.73 -46.80
CA ARG A 60 8.85 -33.27 -48.18
C ARG A 60 8.24 -34.11 -49.32
N ALA A 61 7.19 -34.90 -49.05
CA ALA A 61 6.46 -35.58 -50.12
C ALA A 61 5.59 -34.59 -50.93
N ASN A 62 5.80 -34.56 -52.25
CA ASN A 62 5.08 -33.70 -53.20
C ASN A 62 3.56 -34.01 -53.16
N PRO A 63 2.68 -33.05 -52.80
CA PRO A 63 1.25 -33.28 -52.60
C PRO A 63 0.53 -33.90 -53.81
N SER A 64 1.06 -33.70 -55.01
CA SER A 64 0.52 -34.23 -56.26
C SER A 64 0.59 -35.75 -56.38
N LYS A 65 1.51 -36.41 -55.66
CA LYS A 65 1.71 -37.88 -55.71
C LYS A 65 1.04 -38.66 -54.58
N MET A 66 0.42 -38.00 -53.60
CA MET A 66 -0.27 -38.66 -52.49
C MET A 66 -1.65 -39.19 -52.91
N LYS A 67 -2.01 -40.39 -52.44
CA LYS A 67 -3.35 -40.97 -52.64
C LYS A 67 -4.42 -40.10 -51.95
N PRO A 68 -5.66 -40.03 -52.45
CA PRO A 68 -6.70 -39.13 -51.89
C PRO A 68 -6.91 -39.27 -50.38
N LYS A 69 -6.87 -40.49 -49.83
CA LYS A 69 -6.99 -40.76 -48.39
C LYS A 69 -5.83 -40.15 -47.57
N GLU A 70 -4.60 -40.18 -48.09
CA GLU A 70 -3.43 -39.62 -47.42
C GLU A 70 -3.47 -38.09 -47.37
N ARG A 71 -4.02 -37.45 -48.42
CA ARG A 71 -4.23 -35.99 -48.44
C ARG A 71 -5.23 -35.54 -47.37
N ILE A 72 -6.31 -36.30 -47.16
CA ILE A 72 -7.32 -36.01 -46.13
C ILE A 72 -6.70 -36.14 -44.74
N ILE A 73 -6.00 -37.24 -44.45
CA ILE A 73 -5.33 -37.45 -43.16
C ILE A 73 -4.32 -36.34 -42.88
N ARG A 74 -3.51 -35.95 -43.87
CA ARG A 74 -2.54 -34.86 -43.72
C ARG A 74 -3.22 -33.53 -43.40
N ARG A 75 -4.28 -33.16 -44.13
CA ARG A 75 -5.07 -31.94 -43.87
C ARG A 75 -5.68 -31.93 -42.47
N VAL A 76 -6.28 -33.04 -42.05
CA VAL A 76 -6.85 -33.19 -40.70
C VAL A 76 -5.75 -33.08 -39.64
N SER A 77 -4.59 -33.71 -39.81
CA SER A 77 -3.47 -33.61 -38.85
C SER A 77 -2.92 -32.19 -38.71
N VAL A 78 -2.91 -31.41 -39.80
CA VAL A 78 -2.48 -30.00 -39.78
C VAL A 78 -3.51 -29.14 -39.05
N HIS A 79 -4.80 -29.40 -39.24
CA HIS A 79 -5.86 -28.66 -38.54
C HIS A 79 -5.88 -28.99 -37.05
N ILE A 80 -5.69 -30.26 -36.67
CA ILE A 80 -5.57 -30.68 -35.26
C ILE A 80 -4.34 -30.04 -34.60
N ARG A 81 -3.18 -30.05 -35.27
CA ARG A 81 -1.96 -29.40 -34.73
C ARG A 81 -2.12 -27.90 -34.56
N ARG A 82 -2.74 -27.22 -35.51
CA ARG A 82 -3.06 -25.79 -35.40
C ARG A 82 -4.03 -25.52 -34.25
N ALA A 83 -5.11 -26.29 -34.13
CA ALA A 83 -6.06 -26.16 -33.04
C ALA A 83 -5.42 -26.39 -31.66
N ALA A 84 -4.59 -27.44 -31.52
CA ALA A 84 -3.85 -27.72 -30.29
C ALA A 84 -2.86 -26.59 -29.92
N SER A 85 -2.16 -26.03 -30.91
CA SER A 85 -1.27 -24.88 -30.71
C SER A 85 -2.04 -23.63 -30.25
N THR A 86 -3.19 -23.34 -30.85
CA THR A 86 -4.05 -22.21 -30.46
C THR A 86 -4.60 -22.40 -29.04
N LEU A 87 -5.11 -23.59 -28.70
CA LEU A 87 -5.61 -23.92 -27.36
C LEU A 87 -4.51 -23.79 -26.30
N THR A 88 -3.30 -24.27 -26.59
CA THR A 88 -2.15 -24.15 -25.67
C THR A 88 -1.77 -22.69 -25.46
N THR A 89 -1.77 -21.88 -26.52
CA THR A 89 -1.47 -20.44 -26.44
C THR A 89 -2.53 -19.69 -25.62
N CYS A 90 -3.81 -19.97 -25.86
CA CYS A 90 -4.90 -19.39 -25.08
C CYS A 90 -4.84 -19.79 -23.61
N ALA A 91 -4.55 -21.06 -23.30
CA ALA A 91 -4.40 -21.54 -21.93
C ALA A 91 -3.21 -20.87 -21.22
N LEU A 92 -2.09 -20.69 -21.92
CA LEU A 92 -0.91 -19.99 -21.39
C LEU A 92 -1.22 -18.51 -21.13
N LEU A 93 -1.92 -17.83 -22.05
CA LEU A 93 -2.33 -16.44 -21.86
C LEU A 93 -3.32 -16.29 -20.70
N LEU A 94 -4.26 -17.24 -20.54
CA LEU A 94 -5.21 -17.25 -19.44
C LEU A 94 -4.49 -17.46 -18.10
N LEU A 95 -3.54 -18.39 -18.05
CA LEU A 95 -2.71 -18.66 -16.87
C LEU A 95 -1.86 -17.43 -16.51
N VAL A 96 -1.21 -16.79 -17.48
CA VAL A 96 -0.42 -15.56 -17.26
C VAL A 96 -1.31 -14.41 -16.79
N SER A 97 -2.54 -14.31 -17.31
CA SER A 97 -3.52 -13.30 -16.88
C SER A 97 -4.02 -13.56 -15.45
N LEU A 98 -4.30 -14.82 -15.10
CA LEU A 98 -4.68 -15.23 -13.74
C LEU A 98 -3.55 -14.99 -12.74
N LEU A 99 -2.29 -15.24 -13.14
CA LEU A 99 -1.10 -14.95 -12.33
C LEU A 99 -0.81 -13.43 -12.21
N HIS A 100 -1.17 -12.62 -13.22
CA HIS A 100 -1.10 -11.16 -13.13
C HIS A 100 -2.25 -10.55 -12.32
N ALA A 101 -3.41 -11.21 -12.27
CA ALA A 101 -4.61 -10.70 -11.60
C ALA A 101 -4.50 -10.65 -10.07
N GLN A 102 -3.49 -11.28 -9.45
CA GLN A 102 -3.34 -11.32 -7.98
C GLN A 102 -2.47 -10.21 -7.37
N ARG A 103 -1.84 -9.35 -8.17
CA ARG A 103 -1.03 -8.26 -7.61
C ARG A 103 -1.92 -7.20 -7.01
N ASP A 104 -1.84 -7.04 -5.69
CA ASP A 104 -2.48 -5.94 -5.00
C ASP A 104 -1.48 -4.80 -4.87
N THR A 105 -1.82 -3.63 -5.38
CA THR A 105 -0.97 -2.43 -5.26
C THR A 105 -1.70 -1.49 -4.34
N LEU A 106 -1.06 -1.16 -3.22
CA LEU A 106 -1.58 -0.27 -2.20
C LEU A 106 -0.65 0.93 -2.11
N THR A 107 -1.18 2.13 -2.35
CA THR A 107 -0.45 3.39 -2.23
C THR A 107 -0.96 4.18 -1.04
N ILE A 108 -0.06 4.51 -0.11
CA ILE A 108 -0.36 5.23 1.13
C ILE A 108 0.47 6.49 1.15
N THR A 109 -0.17 7.64 1.39
CA THR A 109 0.51 8.91 1.60
C THR A 109 0.22 9.42 3.00
N THR A 110 1.26 9.88 3.70
CA THR A 110 1.10 10.69 4.90
C THR A 110 1.54 12.12 4.65
N PHE A 111 0.80 13.06 5.23
CA PHE A 111 1.03 14.49 5.04
C PHE A 111 0.53 15.29 6.24
N ASN A 112 1.42 16.06 6.85
CA ASN A 112 1.06 17.10 7.80
C ASN A 112 0.49 18.31 7.04
N CYS A 113 -0.75 18.68 7.34
CA CYS A 113 -1.46 19.77 6.68
C CYS A 113 -1.19 21.14 7.30
N GLU A 114 -0.32 21.23 8.32
CA GLU A 114 0.11 22.45 9.04
C GLU A 114 -1.11 23.28 9.46
N PHE A 115 -1.71 22.97 10.61
CA PHE A 115 -2.87 23.69 11.14
C PHE A 115 -4.05 23.90 10.16
N LEU A 116 -4.41 22.87 9.37
CA LEU A 116 -5.63 22.89 8.56
C LEU A 116 -6.88 22.66 9.42
N ASN A 117 -7.16 23.60 10.32
CA ASN A 117 -8.36 23.68 11.14
C ASN A 117 -8.77 25.15 11.28
N GLU A 118 -10.06 25.44 11.23
CA GLU A 118 -10.59 26.81 11.15
C GLU A 118 -10.19 27.65 12.36
N ARG A 119 -10.13 27.04 13.55
CA ARG A 119 -9.73 27.69 14.80
C ARG A 119 -8.33 28.30 14.74
N LYS A 120 -7.38 27.60 14.10
CA LYS A 120 -5.95 27.97 14.08
C LYS A 120 -5.40 28.21 12.67
N VAL A 121 -6.27 28.31 11.65
CA VAL A 121 -5.83 28.47 10.26
C VAL A 121 -4.99 29.72 10.02
N HIS A 122 -5.12 30.75 10.86
CA HIS A 122 -4.27 31.94 10.82
C HIS A 122 -2.77 31.62 10.83
N ILE A 123 -2.35 30.54 11.50
CA ILE A 123 -0.94 30.12 11.54
C ILE A 123 -0.39 29.87 10.14
N LYS A 124 -1.22 29.39 9.19
CA LYS A 124 -0.81 29.16 7.80
C LYS A 124 -0.60 30.43 6.98
N PHE A 125 -1.15 31.56 7.45
CA PHE A 125 -1.17 32.83 6.71
C PHE A 125 -0.28 33.88 7.37
N ASP A 126 -0.30 33.94 8.70
CA ASP A 126 0.43 34.89 9.53
C ASP A 126 0.68 34.29 10.92
N GLU A 127 1.76 33.51 11.04
CA GLU A 127 2.14 32.83 12.29
C GLU A 127 2.45 33.82 13.43
N ASN A 128 2.98 35.01 13.12
CA ASN A 128 3.63 35.88 14.10
C ASN A 128 2.78 37.07 14.55
N ASN A 129 1.75 37.47 13.80
CA ASN A 129 0.94 38.62 14.17
C ASN A 129 -0.49 38.53 13.62
N PRO A 130 -1.35 37.64 14.17
CA PRO A 130 -2.73 37.58 13.71
C PRO A 130 -3.42 38.93 14.01
N GLY A 131 -3.69 39.69 12.96
CA GLY A 131 -4.49 40.92 13.05
C GLY A 131 -5.89 40.66 13.64
N ARG A 132 -6.55 41.73 14.12
CA ARG A 132 -7.88 41.64 14.74
C ARG A 132 -8.96 41.02 13.84
N GLU A 133 -8.78 41.05 12.52
CA GLU A 133 -9.64 40.37 11.53
C GLU A 133 -9.79 38.87 11.78
N TRP A 134 -8.80 38.21 12.41
CA TRP A 134 -8.90 36.80 12.78
C TRP A 134 -9.86 36.55 13.96
N GLU A 135 -10.40 37.57 14.62
CA GLU A 135 -11.48 37.44 15.59
C GLU A 135 -12.85 37.27 14.89
N ASP A 136 -12.99 37.74 13.65
CA ASP A 136 -14.18 37.59 12.82
C ASP A 136 -14.32 36.15 12.31
N ALA A 137 -15.48 35.53 12.59
CA ALA A 137 -15.74 34.14 12.24
C ALA A 137 -15.87 33.91 10.73
N ASP A 138 -16.51 34.84 10.01
CA ASP A 138 -16.72 34.70 8.56
C ASP A 138 -15.39 34.87 7.82
N PHE A 139 -14.55 35.81 8.28
CA PHE A 139 -13.20 35.96 7.76
C PHE A 139 -12.38 34.68 7.97
N ARG A 140 -12.33 34.15 9.20
CA ARG A 140 -11.64 32.88 9.51
C ARG A 140 -12.14 31.74 8.64
N HIS A 141 -13.45 31.58 8.53
CA HIS A 141 -14.07 30.52 7.74
C HIS A 141 -13.66 30.64 6.26
N GLN A 142 -13.71 31.84 5.69
CA GLN A 142 -13.26 32.06 4.31
C GLN A 142 -11.78 31.68 4.11
N ARG A 143 -10.89 32.08 5.03
CA ARG A 143 -9.47 31.70 4.99
C ARG A 143 -9.27 30.19 5.12
N PHE A 144 -10.07 29.53 5.94
CA PHE A 144 -10.09 28.07 6.07
C PHE A 144 -10.50 27.38 4.76
N VAL A 145 -11.56 27.84 4.09
CA VAL A 145 -12.00 27.29 2.80
C VAL A 145 -10.90 27.44 1.74
N GLU A 146 -10.22 28.59 1.70
CA GLU A 146 -9.08 28.84 0.81
C GLU A 146 -7.89 27.90 1.09
N ALA A 147 -7.50 27.73 2.36
CA ALA A 147 -6.43 26.82 2.76
C ALA A 147 -6.78 25.36 2.45
N SER A 148 -8.01 24.94 2.74
CA SER A 148 -8.51 23.60 2.42
C SER A 148 -8.48 23.34 0.91
N ALA A 149 -8.86 24.34 0.10
CA ALA A 149 -8.80 24.20 -1.36
C ALA A 149 -7.36 24.06 -1.87
N ALA A 150 -6.40 24.79 -1.30
CA ALA A 150 -4.97 24.66 -1.65
C ALA A 150 -4.41 23.28 -1.26
N VAL A 151 -4.78 22.77 -0.08
CA VAL A 151 -4.44 21.40 0.34
C VAL A 151 -5.09 20.36 -0.58
N ALA A 152 -6.36 20.56 -0.99
CA ALA A 152 -7.03 19.68 -1.94
C ALA A 152 -6.34 19.68 -3.33
N ASP A 153 -5.91 20.84 -3.82
CA ASP A 153 -5.16 20.98 -5.07
C ASP A 153 -3.86 20.17 -5.01
N PHE A 154 -3.11 20.29 -3.92
CA PHE A 154 -1.89 19.52 -3.70
C PHE A 154 -2.15 18.02 -3.57
N LEU A 155 -3.11 17.64 -2.73
CA LEU A 155 -3.47 16.24 -2.50
C LEU A 155 -4.04 15.57 -3.76
N ALA A 156 -4.59 16.33 -4.71
CA ALA A 156 -5.06 15.80 -5.98
C ALA A 156 -3.94 15.42 -6.96
N THR A 157 -2.69 15.81 -6.68
CA THR A 157 -1.52 15.36 -7.45
C THR A 157 -1.08 13.94 -7.11
N PHE A 158 -1.62 13.34 -6.04
CA PHE A 158 -1.31 11.97 -5.64
C PHE A 158 -2.39 10.99 -6.14
N ASP A 159 -1.94 9.81 -6.54
CA ASP A 159 -2.81 8.66 -6.80
C ASP A 159 -2.73 7.67 -5.62
N SER A 160 -3.14 8.14 -4.44
CA SER A 160 -3.10 7.32 -3.22
C SER A 160 -4.42 6.57 -3.02
N ASP A 161 -4.32 5.35 -2.53
CA ASP A 161 -5.48 4.58 -2.08
C ASP A 161 -5.92 5.03 -0.69
N VAL A 162 -4.95 5.39 0.16
CA VAL A 162 -5.16 5.89 1.52
C VAL A 162 -4.32 7.15 1.76
N LEU A 163 -4.95 8.19 2.30
CA LEU A 163 -4.30 9.39 2.82
C LEU A 163 -4.37 9.37 4.34
N VAL A 164 -3.23 9.58 5.02
CA VAL A 164 -3.12 9.74 6.48
C VAL A 164 -2.65 11.16 6.77
N LEU A 165 -3.59 12.02 7.18
CA LEU A 165 -3.36 13.45 7.32
C LEU A 165 -3.24 13.83 8.80
N THR A 166 -2.21 14.63 9.12
CA THR A 166 -2.00 15.19 10.46
C THR A 166 -2.24 16.70 10.47
N GLU A 167 -2.47 17.26 11.66
CA GLU A 167 -2.77 18.69 11.89
C GLU A 167 -4.02 19.22 11.17
N VAL A 168 -4.98 18.34 10.96
CA VAL A 168 -6.25 18.70 10.37
C VAL A 168 -7.29 19.05 11.42
N GLY A 169 -8.41 19.57 10.96
CA GLY A 169 -9.58 19.87 11.77
C GLY A 169 -10.45 18.65 12.08
N ASN A 170 -11.61 18.95 12.68
CA ASN A 170 -12.63 17.99 13.07
C ASN A 170 -13.35 17.34 11.87
N GLN A 171 -14.34 16.49 12.17
CA GLN A 171 -15.10 15.73 11.18
C GLN A 171 -15.82 16.60 10.12
N SER A 172 -16.35 17.78 10.48
CA SER A 172 -17.01 18.68 9.52
C SER A 172 -16.02 19.38 8.60
N GLU A 173 -14.90 19.84 9.16
CA GLU A 173 -13.81 20.47 8.41
C GLU A 173 -13.21 19.48 7.40
N MET A 174 -13.05 18.22 7.79
CA MET A 174 -12.56 17.17 6.89
C MET A 174 -13.56 16.75 5.81
N LYS A 175 -14.87 16.92 6.02
CA LYS A 175 -15.87 16.70 4.97
C LYS A 175 -15.77 17.76 3.87
N LEU A 176 -15.42 19.00 4.22
CA LEU A 176 -15.14 20.04 3.22
C LEU A 176 -13.95 19.64 2.35
N LEU A 177 -12.83 19.24 2.96
CA LEU A 177 -11.66 18.79 2.20
C LEU A 177 -11.96 17.56 1.33
N GLN A 178 -12.70 16.59 1.86
CA GLN A 178 -13.15 15.41 1.10
C GLN A 178 -14.00 15.80 -0.13
N GLN A 179 -14.92 16.74 0.04
CA GLN A 179 -15.73 17.25 -1.08
C GLN A 179 -14.86 18.00 -2.11
N GLN A 180 -13.95 18.85 -1.65
CA GLN A 180 -13.03 19.57 -2.53
C GLN A 180 -12.08 18.65 -3.31
N LEU A 181 -11.67 17.52 -2.72
CA LEU A 181 -10.94 16.46 -3.41
C LEU A 181 -11.81 15.79 -4.47
N LYS A 182 -13.07 15.47 -4.14
CA LYS A 182 -14.03 14.89 -5.09
C LYS A 182 -14.26 15.80 -6.29
N ASP A 183 -14.37 17.11 -6.08
CA ASP A 183 -14.51 18.11 -7.14
C ASP A 183 -13.29 18.17 -8.08
N ARG A 184 -12.13 17.69 -7.60
CA ARG A 184 -10.88 17.53 -8.36
C ARG A 184 -10.70 16.14 -8.96
N GLY A 185 -11.76 15.32 -8.97
CA GLY A 185 -11.74 13.96 -9.49
C GLY A 185 -11.15 12.91 -8.54
N GLN A 186 -10.82 13.29 -7.30
CA GLN A 186 -10.28 12.40 -6.28
C GLN A 186 -11.38 11.91 -5.35
N ASN A 187 -11.91 10.71 -5.62
CA ASN A 187 -13.00 10.14 -4.84
C ASN A 187 -12.49 9.27 -3.69
N TYR A 188 -12.48 9.80 -2.46
CA TYR A 188 -12.23 9.04 -1.23
C TYR A 188 -13.54 8.87 -0.45
N PRO A 189 -14.39 7.86 -0.74
CA PRO A 189 -15.70 7.71 -0.12
C PRO A 189 -15.65 7.42 1.39
N TYR A 190 -14.53 6.90 1.90
CA TYR A 190 -14.38 6.58 3.31
C TYR A 190 -13.52 7.63 4.01
N LEU A 191 -14.08 8.29 5.02
CA LEU A 191 -13.42 9.28 5.87
C LEU A 191 -13.57 8.87 7.35
N ARG A 192 -12.47 8.90 8.08
CA ARG A 192 -12.44 8.81 9.55
C ARG A 192 -11.55 9.91 10.11
N VAL A 193 -11.97 10.48 11.23
CA VAL A 193 -11.22 11.48 11.99
C VAL A 193 -11.12 10.97 13.42
N CYS A 194 -9.93 11.06 14.03
CA CYS A 194 -9.73 10.55 15.39
C CYS A 194 -10.54 11.36 16.42
N GLU A 195 -10.79 10.79 17.59
CA GLU A 195 -11.33 11.51 18.74
C GLU A 195 -10.18 12.18 19.51
N SER A 196 -9.74 13.34 18.99
CA SER A 196 -8.61 14.07 19.57
C SER A 196 -8.84 14.51 21.02
N ALA A 197 -7.81 14.37 21.84
CA ALA A 197 -7.74 14.96 23.19
C ALA A 197 -6.92 16.27 23.22
N ASP A 198 -6.42 16.74 22.07
CA ASP A 198 -5.66 17.98 21.95
C ASP A 198 -6.57 19.21 22.05
N ARG A 199 -6.67 19.77 23.27
CA ARG A 199 -7.45 20.99 23.54
C ARG A 199 -6.70 22.27 23.18
N GLY A 200 -5.37 22.22 23.12
CA GLY A 200 -4.51 23.37 22.91
C GLY A 200 -4.55 23.85 21.46
N THR A 201 -4.21 22.97 20.53
CA THR A 201 -4.16 23.28 19.11
C THR A 201 -5.51 23.04 18.42
N GLY A 202 -6.31 22.10 18.93
CA GLY A 202 -7.52 21.63 18.24
C GLY A 202 -7.23 20.79 17.00
N GLN A 203 -6.02 20.25 16.87
CA GLN A 203 -5.62 19.40 15.77
C GLN A 203 -6.11 17.96 15.94
N TYR A 204 -6.32 17.31 14.80
CA TYR A 204 -6.75 15.93 14.65
C TYR A 204 -5.83 15.18 13.68
N VAL A 205 -6.04 13.87 13.62
CA VAL A 205 -5.58 13.01 12.52
C VAL A 205 -6.80 12.56 11.74
N ALA A 206 -6.70 12.53 10.42
CA ALA A 206 -7.73 11.99 9.54
C ALA A 206 -7.18 10.95 8.58
N ILE A 207 -8.02 9.99 8.22
CA ILE A 207 -7.74 8.99 7.20
C ILE A 207 -8.85 9.08 6.14
N LEU A 208 -8.44 9.33 4.90
CA LEU A 208 -9.29 9.24 3.73
C LEU A 208 -8.88 8.01 2.93
N SER A 209 -9.84 7.22 2.47
CA SER A 209 -9.58 5.98 1.76
C SER A 209 -10.51 5.80 0.56
N ARG A 210 -9.94 5.32 -0.54
CA ARG A 210 -10.67 4.78 -1.69
C ARG A 210 -11.19 3.37 -1.42
N LEU A 211 -10.46 2.66 -0.55
CA LEU A 211 -10.74 1.31 -0.09
C LEU A 211 -11.72 1.32 1.08
N GLU A 212 -12.52 0.27 1.19
CA GLU A 212 -13.48 0.11 2.29
C GLU A 212 -12.78 0.10 3.64
N ILE A 213 -13.23 0.97 4.55
CA ILE A 213 -12.85 0.93 5.97
C ILE A 213 -13.84 0.01 6.69
N THR A 214 -13.40 -1.20 7.04
CA THR A 214 -14.26 -2.21 7.69
C THR A 214 -14.32 -2.06 9.20
N GLU A 215 -13.27 -1.51 9.81
CA GLU A 215 -13.21 -1.24 11.25
C GLU A 215 -12.52 0.11 11.53
N ALA A 216 -12.90 0.77 12.62
CA ALA A 216 -12.25 1.99 13.08
C ALA A 216 -12.29 2.10 14.61
N VAL A 217 -11.12 2.33 15.21
CA VAL A 217 -10.94 2.71 16.62
C VAL A 217 -10.42 4.14 16.62
N LEU A 218 -11.31 5.11 16.89
CA LEU A 218 -11.04 6.54 16.70
C LEU A 218 -10.14 7.15 17.77
N ARG A 219 -9.89 6.43 18.88
CA ARG A 219 -8.95 6.83 19.93
C ARG A 219 -8.15 5.62 20.34
N ILE A 220 -6.83 5.75 20.35
CA ILE A 220 -5.95 4.74 20.94
C ILE A 220 -5.95 4.91 22.46
N PRO A 221 -6.49 3.97 23.25
CA PRO A 221 -6.57 4.11 24.69
C PRO A 221 -5.21 3.83 25.35
N GLY A 222 -5.09 4.14 26.64
CA GLY A 222 -3.90 3.83 27.43
C GLY A 222 -3.12 5.07 27.84
N ARG A 223 -2.35 4.90 28.90
CA ARG A 223 -1.51 5.90 29.52
C ARG A 223 -0.12 5.31 29.76
N GLU A 224 0.89 6.16 29.79
CA GLU A 224 2.27 5.78 30.08
C GLU A 224 2.93 6.85 30.93
N PHE A 225 3.64 6.43 31.98
CA PHE A 225 4.41 7.32 32.82
C PHE A 225 5.69 7.76 32.10
N TYR A 226 6.11 8.99 32.37
CA TYR A 226 7.38 9.53 31.92
C TYR A 226 7.96 10.46 32.99
N ILE A 227 9.28 10.61 32.94
CA ILE A 227 10.03 11.53 33.80
C ILE A 227 9.92 12.91 33.18
N ALA A 228 9.39 13.90 33.91
CA ALA A 228 9.21 15.25 33.38
C ALA A 228 10.47 16.11 33.50
N GLU A 229 11.27 15.88 34.55
CA GLU A 229 12.55 16.56 34.79
C GLU A 229 13.68 15.53 34.97
N GLU A 230 14.77 15.69 34.21
CA GLU A 230 15.87 14.72 34.19
C GLU A 230 16.78 14.83 35.42
N ASP A 231 16.86 16.02 36.01
CA ASP A 231 17.66 16.33 37.20
C ASP A 231 16.96 15.99 38.53
N ASP A 232 15.64 15.80 38.52
CA ASP A 232 14.89 15.24 39.66
C ASP A 232 13.85 14.17 39.23
N PRO A 233 14.30 12.97 38.80
CA PRO A 233 13.41 11.95 38.28
C PRO A 233 12.51 11.29 39.33
N ALA A 234 12.77 11.50 40.62
CA ALA A 234 12.04 10.85 41.71
C ALA A 234 10.79 11.62 42.12
N GLU A 235 10.76 12.95 41.92
CA GLU A 235 9.65 13.81 42.36
C GLU A 235 8.70 14.23 41.23
N GLU A 236 9.11 14.09 39.96
CA GLU A 236 8.40 14.62 38.78
C GLU A 236 7.92 13.52 37.79
N ILE A 237 7.30 12.45 38.29
CA ILE A 237 6.66 11.43 37.42
C ILE A 237 5.28 11.94 36.97
N LYS A 238 5.13 12.14 35.66
CA LYS A 238 3.84 12.47 35.02
C LYS A 238 3.42 11.31 34.11
N ASP A 239 2.23 11.39 33.54
CA ASP A 239 1.81 10.45 32.51
C ASP A 239 1.18 11.16 31.30
N THR A 240 1.12 10.42 30.20
CA THR A 240 0.57 10.89 28.94
C THR A 240 -0.23 9.80 28.25
N GLY A 241 -1.10 10.21 27.33
CA GLY A 241 -1.80 9.33 26.41
C GLY A 241 -1.55 9.76 24.96
N ILE A 242 -2.17 9.04 24.02
CA ILE A 242 -2.20 9.46 22.61
C ILE A 242 -3.27 10.54 22.42
N SER A 243 -2.85 11.79 22.27
CA SER A 243 -3.81 12.88 22.04
C SER A 243 -4.40 12.84 20.63
N LYS A 244 -3.62 12.42 19.64
CA LYS A 244 -3.96 12.48 18.21
C LYS A 244 -3.57 11.16 17.55
N GLY A 245 -4.49 10.21 17.51
CA GLY A 245 -4.25 8.95 16.80
C GLY A 245 -5.44 7.99 16.79
N MET A 246 -5.47 7.11 15.80
CA MET A 246 -6.51 6.12 15.57
C MET A 246 -5.97 4.88 14.83
N ARG A 247 -6.77 3.82 14.84
CA ARG A 247 -6.55 2.59 14.08
C ARG A 247 -7.74 2.37 13.14
N VAL A 248 -7.47 2.03 11.89
CA VAL A 248 -8.51 1.59 10.93
C VAL A 248 -8.09 0.30 10.26
N VAL A 249 -9.05 -0.48 9.78
CA VAL A 249 -8.81 -1.62 8.90
C VAL A 249 -9.34 -1.28 7.53
N VAL A 250 -8.50 -1.36 6.50
CA VAL A 250 -8.89 -1.20 5.09
C VAL A 250 -8.82 -2.52 4.34
N LYS A 251 -9.75 -2.73 3.42
CA LYS A 251 -9.82 -3.95 2.60
C LYS A 251 -9.45 -3.67 1.15
N SER A 252 -8.43 -4.37 0.64
CA SER A 252 -8.09 -4.39 -0.79
C SER A 252 -8.00 -5.82 -1.30
N LYS A 253 -8.69 -6.13 -2.39
CA LYS A 253 -8.68 -7.44 -3.06
C LYS A 253 -8.80 -8.66 -2.12
N GLY A 254 -9.61 -8.51 -1.05
CA GLY A 254 -9.84 -9.57 -0.06
C GLY A 254 -8.78 -9.67 1.04
N ARG A 255 -7.79 -8.78 1.07
CA ARG A 255 -6.77 -8.64 2.12
C ARG A 255 -7.10 -7.46 3.02
N GLU A 256 -6.77 -7.60 4.29
CA GLU A 256 -6.93 -6.55 5.30
C GLU A 256 -5.58 -5.92 5.62
N PHE A 257 -5.58 -4.59 5.69
CA PHE A 257 -4.44 -3.79 6.11
C PHE A 257 -4.86 -2.94 7.30
N ILE A 258 -4.12 -3.06 8.39
CA ILE A 258 -4.35 -2.31 9.62
C ILE A 258 -3.51 -1.05 9.54
N ILE A 259 -4.16 0.11 9.61
CA ILE A 259 -3.51 1.40 9.48
C ILE A 259 -3.65 2.16 10.79
N TYR A 260 -2.53 2.45 11.43
CA TYR A 260 -2.43 3.37 12.54
C TYR A 260 -2.05 4.75 12.00
N GLY A 261 -2.90 5.74 12.21
CA GLY A 261 -2.60 7.15 11.95
C GLY A 261 -2.32 7.87 13.25
N ALA A 262 -1.19 8.56 13.38
CA ALA A 262 -0.85 9.29 14.61
C ALA A 262 -0.10 10.60 14.34
N HIS A 263 -0.25 11.56 15.26
CA HIS A 263 0.58 12.75 15.34
C HIS A 263 1.12 12.86 16.76
N LEU A 264 2.41 12.57 16.96
CA LEU A 264 3.03 12.60 18.29
C LEU A 264 3.35 14.03 18.71
N ILE A 265 3.55 14.26 20.01
CA ILE A 265 3.90 15.59 20.52
C ILE A 265 5.24 16.11 19.93
N SER A 266 5.31 17.41 19.63
CA SER A 266 6.49 18.05 19.03
C SER A 266 7.63 18.25 20.02
N GLU A 267 8.85 18.48 19.52
CA GLU A 267 10.04 18.82 20.32
C GLU A 267 10.04 20.26 20.90
N ARG A 268 8.97 21.03 20.69
CA ARG A 268 8.96 22.49 20.94
C ARG A 268 9.20 22.91 22.38
N LEU A 269 8.79 22.11 23.38
CA LEU A 269 8.95 22.47 24.81
C LEU A 269 10.18 21.82 25.46
N GLY A 270 11.07 21.21 24.68
CA GLY A 270 12.33 20.66 25.16
C GLY A 270 12.23 19.23 25.72
N PRO A 271 13.14 18.84 26.64
CA PRO A 271 13.33 17.43 27.05
C PRO A 271 12.09 16.73 27.59
N GLU A 272 11.20 17.43 28.31
CA GLU A 272 9.94 16.86 28.82
C GLU A 272 9.08 16.29 27.66
N ASP A 273 8.99 17.03 26.55
CA ASP A 273 8.21 16.60 25.39
C ASP A 273 8.86 15.41 24.68
N ASP A 274 10.18 15.24 24.76
CA ASP A 274 10.89 14.07 24.22
C ASP A 274 10.56 12.80 25.00
N PHE A 275 10.56 12.87 26.34
CA PHE A 275 10.12 11.77 27.20
C PHE A 275 8.64 11.46 27.01
N LYS A 276 7.80 12.49 26.92
CA LYS A 276 6.37 12.33 26.64
C LYS A 276 6.15 11.69 25.26
N ARG A 277 6.91 12.07 24.24
CA ARG A 277 6.85 11.50 22.89
C ARG A 277 7.26 10.03 22.89
N LEU A 278 8.30 9.65 23.63
CA LEU A 278 8.70 8.26 23.82
C LEU A 278 7.59 7.45 24.51
N ALA A 279 6.95 8.01 25.54
CA ALA A 279 5.83 7.38 26.22
C ALA A 279 4.62 7.17 25.26
N GLN A 280 4.33 8.13 24.40
CA GLN A 280 3.32 7.98 23.34
C GLN A 280 3.70 6.89 22.33
N ALA A 281 4.94 6.86 21.84
CA ALA A 281 5.44 5.80 20.96
C ALA A 281 5.28 4.41 21.60
N SER A 282 5.49 4.31 22.93
CA SER A 282 5.34 3.07 23.70
C SER A 282 3.88 2.58 23.73
N ILE A 283 2.93 3.50 23.94
CA ILE A 283 1.50 3.16 23.89
C ILE A 283 1.14 2.61 22.52
N LEU A 284 1.52 3.31 21.43
CA LEU A 284 1.26 2.84 20.06
C LEU A 284 1.88 1.47 19.80
N ARG A 285 3.15 1.26 20.20
CA ARG A 285 3.83 -0.03 20.04
C ARG A 285 3.05 -1.15 20.70
N ARG A 286 2.59 -0.97 21.95
CA ARG A 286 1.78 -1.98 22.67
C ARG A 286 0.50 -2.36 21.95
N HIS A 287 -0.21 -1.39 21.36
CA HIS A 287 -1.43 -1.66 20.60
C HIS A 287 -1.21 -2.45 19.33
N MET A 288 0.00 -2.38 18.76
CA MET A 288 0.36 -3.15 17.57
C MET A 288 0.81 -4.58 17.89
N LEU A 289 1.20 -4.89 19.14
CA LEU A 289 1.83 -6.18 19.47
C LEU A 289 0.94 -7.40 19.18
N ASP A 290 -0.34 -7.35 19.53
CA ASP A 290 -1.26 -8.46 19.25
C ASP A 290 -1.42 -8.68 17.74
N ASP A 291 -1.61 -7.60 16.98
CA ASP A 291 -1.71 -7.66 15.52
C ASP A 291 -0.40 -8.19 14.88
N LEU A 292 0.76 -7.82 15.41
CA LEU A 292 2.08 -8.30 14.95
C LEU A 292 2.29 -9.79 15.24
N GLN A 293 1.95 -10.24 16.45
CA GLN A 293 2.07 -11.66 16.84
C GLN A 293 1.22 -12.57 15.95
N HIS A 294 0.11 -12.07 15.44
CA HIS A 294 -0.76 -12.78 14.49
C HIS A 294 -0.35 -12.59 13.02
N GLY A 295 0.81 -11.96 12.76
CA GLY A 295 1.34 -11.76 11.42
C GLY A 295 0.48 -10.86 10.53
N LYS A 296 -0.35 -9.98 11.11
CA LYS A 296 -1.24 -9.11 10.33
C LYS A 296 -0.44 -8.05 9.57
N TYR A 297 -1.01 -7.53 8.48
CA TYR A 297 -0.39 -6.48 7.70
C TYR A 297 -0.66 -5.12 8.34
N ILE A 298 0.37 -4.55 8.95
CA ILE A 298 0.25 -3.28 9.68
C ILE A 298 1.06 -2.21 8.98
N ILE A 299 0.44 -1.04 8.82
CA ILE A 299 1.10 0.21 8.47
C ILE A 299 0.86 1.19 9.62
N ILE A 300 1.91 1.89 10.05
CA ILE A 300 1.80 3.05 10.94
C ILE A 300 2.37 4.27 10.22
N ALA A 301 1.58 5.32 10.16
CA ALA A 301 1.86 6.50 9.35
C ALA A 301 1.47 7.79 10.06
N GLY A 302 2.23 8.86 9.81
CA GLY A 302 1.96 10.16 10.37
C GLY A 302 3.22 10.98 10.62
N ASP A 303 3.01 12.09 11.31
CA ASP A 303 4.08 12.93 11.85
C ASP A 303 4.44 12.43 13.26
N PHE A 304 5.62 11.84 13.39
CA PHE A 304 6.08 11.34 14.68
C PHE A 304 6.99 12.34 15.38
N ASN A 305 7.17 13.54 14.84
CA ASN A 305 7.95 14.63 15.42
C ASN A 305 9.36 14.22 15.85
N ASP A 306 9.96 13.26 15.14
CA ASP A 306 11.27 12.74 15.51
C ASP A 306 12.00 12.08 14.34
N HIS A 307 13.34 12.07 14.41
CA HIS A 307 14.21 11.66 13.32
C HIS A 307 14.46 10.15 13.27
N ARG A 308 15.04 9.71 12.16
CA ARG A 308 15.49 8.33 11.99
C ARG A 308 16.53 7.98 13.07
N GLY A 309 16.27 6.91 13.81
CA GLY A 309 17.19 6.37 14.81
C GLY A 309 17.01 6.93 16.22
N GLN A 310 16.11 7.89 16.42
CA GLN A 310 15.82 8.47 17.73
C GLN A 310 14.89 7.57 18.57
N PRO A 311 14.87 7.70 19.90
CA PRO A 311 14.22 6.75 20.79
C PRO A 311 12.74 6.46 20.48
N PRO A 312 11.87 7.45 20.23
CA PRO A 312 10.47 7.19 19.85
C PRO A 312 10.33 6.37 18.57
N LEU A 313 11.15 6.65 17.55
CA LEU A 313 11.16 5.85 16.32
C LEU A 313 11.72 4.44 16.54
N ARG A 314 12.74 4.28 17.39
CA ARG A 314 13.25 2.95 17.76
C ARG A 314 12.19 2.13 18.47
N ARG A 315 11.46 2.75 19.41
CA ARG A 315 10.33 2.16 20.14
C ARG A 315 9.20 1.73 19.22
N LEU A 316 8.73 2.61 18.34
CA LEU A 316 7.70 2.26 17.34
C LEU A 316 8.15 1.10 16.45
N ARG A 317 9.44 1.06 16.13
CA ARG A 317 10.02 0.01 15.31
C ARG A 317 10.22 -1.31 16.03
N GLY A 318 10.22 -1.36 17.35
CA GLY A 318 10.54 -2.57 18.10
C GLY A 318 12.03 -2.83 18.29
N LEU A 319 12.91 -1.86 18.00
CA LEU A 319 14.36 -2.04 18.11
C LEU A 319 14.87 -2.12 19.56
N ASP A 320 13.98 -1.95 20.53
CA ASP A 320 14.23 -2.06 21.96
C ASP A 320 13.24 -3.00 22.66
N ASP A 321 12.55 -3.87 21.90
CA ASP A 321 11.75 -4.98 22.44
C ASP A 321 12.08 -6.32 21.75
N ILE A 322 11.36 -7.38 22.13
CA ILE A 322 11.61 -8.76 21.67
C ILE A 322 10.75 -9.16 20.46
N PHE A 323 9.86 -8.27 19.99
CA PHE A 323 8.92 -8.56 18.92
C PHE A 323 9.49 -8.17 17.56
N GLU A 324 8.76 -8.49 16.49
CA GLU A 324 9.23 -8.20 15.14
C GLU A 324 9.38 -6.69 14.88
N ASP A 325 10.40 -6.37 14.07
CA ASP A 325 10.71 -5.02 13.68
C ASP A 325 9.72 -4.47 12.65
N PHE A 326 9.32 -3.20 12.80
CA PHE A 326 8.80 -2.46 11.67
C PHE A 326 9.92 -1.99 10.73
N ILE A 327 9.61 -2.09 9.45
CA ILE A 327 10.43 -1.61 8.35
C ILE A 327 10.14 -0.12 8.11
N GLN A 328 11.16 0.71 8.28
CA GLN A 328 11.09 2.12 7.98
C GLN A 328 11.29 2.38 6.48
N THR A 329 10.23 2.82 5.81
CA THR A 329 10.21 3.05 4.35
C THR A 329 11.00 4.29 3.93
N GLY A 330 11.30 5.19 4.87
CA GLY A 330 12.14 6.38 4.69
C GLY A 330 13.63 6.12 4.37
N TYR A 331 14.07 4.86 4.40
CA TYR A 331 15.47 4.51 4.10
C TYR A 331 15.79 4.55 2.60
N THR A 332 17.02 4.94 2.27
CA THR A 332 17.51 5.09 0.88
C THR A 332 17.27 3.87 -0.02
N ARG A 333 17.28 2.65 0.55
CA ARG A 333 17.00 1.41 -0.20
C ARG A 333 15.60 1.33 -0.82
N TYR A 334 14.64 2.14 -0.36
CA TYR A 334 13.27 2.20 -0.89
C TYR A 334 13.03 3.40 -1.80
N PHE A 335 14.02 4.28 -1.95
CA PHE A 335 13.98 5.43 -2.84
C PHE A 335 14.76 5.14 -4.11
N ASP A 336 14.34 5.78 -5.20
CA ASP A 336 15.16 5.86 -6.40
C ASP A 336 16.43 6.70 -6.11
N LYS A 337 17.55 6.33 -6.75
CA LYS A 337 18.86 6.94 -6.47
C LYS A 337 18.88 8.45 -6.68
N ASP A 338 18.11 8.95 -7.64
CA ASP A 338 17.95 10.37 -7.96
C ASP A 338 17.06 11.13 -6.97
N LYS A 339 16.53 10.44 -5.94
CA LYS A 339 15.64 11.01 -4.91
C LYS A 339 16.23 10.95 -3.49
N TYR A 340 17.52 10.62 -3.36
CA TYR A 340 18.15 10.46 -2.04
C TYR A 340 18.21 11.77 -1.23
N ASP A 341 18.26 12.91 -1.90
CA ASP A 341 18.32 14.26 -1.35
C ASP A 341 16.94 14.86 -1.01
N THR A 342 15.84 14.23 -1.47
CA THR A 342 14.47 14.69 -1.20
C THR A 342 13.79 13.99 -0.03
N ARG A 343 14.41 12.95 0.57
CA ARG A 343 13.81 12.08 1.60
C ARG A 343 13.37 12.76 2.90
N TRP A 344 13.77 14.00 3.11
CA TRP A 344 13.32 14.79 4.24
C TRP A 344 11.85 15.16 4.06
N THR A 345 11.16 15.43 5.15
CA THR A 345 9.75 15.83 5.14
C THR A 345 9.53 17.16 5.82
N TYR A 346 10.50 17.64 6.60
CA TYR A 346 10.45 18.93 7.27
C TYR A 346 11.79 19.65 7.20
N GLN A 347 11.78 20.97 7.26
CA GLN A 347 13.00 21.77 7.34
C GLN A 347 12.88 22.82 8.46
N TYR A 348 13.68 22.64 9.51
CA TYR A 348 13.73 23.54 10.66
C TYR A 348 15.04 24.32 10.68
N MET A 349 15.00 25.65 10.71
CA MET A 349 16.20 26.51 10.75
C MET A 349 17.28 26.16 9.70
N GLY A 350 16.86 25.68 8.52
CA GLY A 350 17.77 25.26 7.44
C GLY A 350 18.18 23.80 7.48
N GLU A 351 17.90 23.07 8.56
CA GLU A 351 18.21 21.66 8.71
C GLU A 351 17.06 20.79 8.18
N ARG A 352 17.39 19.89 7.25
CA ARG A 352 16.44 18.98 6.62
C ARG A 352 16.27 17.71 7.46
N GLN A 353 15.05 17.46 7.88
CA GLN A 353 14.69 16.38 8.79
C GLN A 353 13.61 15.49 8.18
N GLN A 354 13.60 14.20 8.54
CA GLN A 354 12.48 13.32 8.22
C GLN A 354 11.76 12.99 9.53
N ILE A 355 10.64 13.66 9.77
CA ILE A 355 9.79 13.50 10.95
C ILE A 355 8.44 12.87 10.64
N ASP A 356 8.04 12.89 9.36
CA ASP A 356 6.92 12.12 8.86
C ASP A 356 7.42 10.74 8.40
N HIS A 357 6.74 9.70 8.85
CA HIS A 357 7.15 8.32 8.60
C HIS A 357 5.98 7.45 8.19
N ILE A 358 6.31 6.45 7.37
CA ILE A 358 5.45 5.29 7.11
C ILE A 358 6.30 4.06 7.47
N LEU A 359 5.88 3.32 8.48
CA LEU A 359 6.49 2.06 8.88
C LEU A 359 5.55 0.91 8.52
N VAL A 360 6.11 -0.21 8.06
CA VAL A 360 5.34 -1.40 7.67
C VAL A 360 5.81 -2.64 8.41
N SER A 361 4.89 -3.52 8.81
CA SER A 361 5.24 -4.75 9.53
C SER A 361 6.15 -5.65 8.68
N LEU A 362 6.90 -6.53 9.34
CA LEU A 362 7.75 -7.49 8.65
C LEU A 362 6.92 -8.42 7.76
N SER A 363 5.79 -8.93 8.27
CA SER A 363 4.81 -9.74 7.53
C SER A 363 4.37 -9.09 6.22
N LEU A 364 4.04 -7.79 6.24
CA LEU A 364 3.64 -7.04 5.05
C LEU A 364 4.81 -6.86 4.08
N LYS A 365 6.00 -6.57 4.60
CA LYS A 365 7.21 -6.46 3.76
C LYS A 365 7.59 -7.80 3.13
N GLU A 366 7.34 -8.94 3.78
CA GLU A 366 7.55 -10.28 3.21
C GLU A 366 6.51 -10.64 2.16
N ALA A 367 5.27 -10.18 2.31
CA ALA A 367 4.21 -10.33 1.31
C ALA A 367 4.45 -9.46 0.06
N CYS A 368 5.22 -8.37 0.18
CA CYS A 368 5.61 -7.54 -0.95
C CYS A 368 6.58 -8.26 -1.89
N LEU A 369 6.58 -7.90 -3.19
CA LEU A 369 7.47 -8.45 -4.23
C LEU A 369 8.97 -8.18 -3.97
N GLN A 370 9.60 -8.90 -3.03
CA GLN A 370 11.02 -8.74 -2.66
C GLN A 370 11.47 -7.25 -2.60
N ARG A 371 12.73 -6.93 -2.92
CA ARG A 371 13.27 -5.56 -2.85
C ARG A 371 12.54 -4.53 -3.74
N LYS A 372 11.73 -4.94 -4.72
CA LYS A 372 11.00 -4.04 -5.62
C LYS A 372 9.54 -3.83 -5.23
N GLY A 373 9.07 -4.53 -4.19
CA GLY A 373 7.68 -4.47 -3.75
C GLY A 373 7.36 -3.28 -2.85
N ILE A 374 8.36 -2.50 -2.44
CA ILE A 374 8.18 -1.27 -1.66
C ILE A 374 8.93 -0.15 -2.38
N ARG A 375 8.22 0.91 -2.76
CA ARG A 375 8.79 2.11 -3.35
C ARG A 375 8.31 3.33 -2.58
N THR A 376 9.22 4.26 -2.32
CA THR A 376 8.95 5.44 -1.50
C THR A 376 9.45 6.70 -2.20
N TRP A 377 8.68 7.78 -2.07
CA TRP A 377 9.06 9.09 -2.55
C TRP A 377 8.45 10.18 -1.68
N THR A 378 8.97 11.39 -1.85
CA THR A 378 8.49 12.58 -1.16
C THR A 378 8.08 13.63 -2.17
N THR A 379 6.95 14.30 -1.96
CA THR A 379 6.48 15.36 -2.84
C THR A 379 6.44 16.68 -2.07
N ALA A 380 7.09 17.71 -2.61
CA ALA A 380 7.04 19.05 -2.02
C ALA A 380 5.70 19.71 -2.32
N PRO A 381 5.13 20.48 -1.38
CA PRO A 381 3.97 21.33 -1.65
C PRO A 381 4.28 22.50 -2.61
N GLU A 382 5.56 22.81 -2.88
CA GLU A 382 5.98 23.91 -3.76
C GLU A 382 6.08 23.47 -5.23
N PRO A 383 5.53 24.24 -6.21
CA PRO A 383 4.98 25.58 -6.09
C PRO A 383 3.43 25.57 -6.07
N ALA A 384 2.78 24.58 -5.45
CA ALA A 384 1.31 24.52 -5.36
C ALA A 384 0.71 25.65 -4.48
N ALA A 385 1.54 26.61 -4.05
CA ALA A 385 1.14 27.95 -3.64
C ALA A 385 0.14 28.56 -4.64
N ARG A 386 -1.15 28.40 -4.33
CA ARG A 386 -2.21 29.03 -5.10
C ARG A 386 -2.16 30.53 -4.82
N ARG A 387 -2.01 31.32 -5.88
CA ARG A 387 -2.27 32.77 -5.79
C ARG A 387 -3.78 32.99 -5.76
N ILE A 388 -4.32 33.29 -4.59
CA ILE A 388 -5.70 33.75 -4.42
C ILE A 388 -5.63 35.24 -4.11
N ASN A 389 -6.21 36.08 -4.97
CA ASN A 389 -6.24 37.54 -4.78
C ASN A 389 -4.84 38.15 -4.48
N ASN A 390 -3.83 37.77 -5.26
CA ASN A 390 -2.41 38.16 -5.09
C ASN A 390 -1.73 37.70 -3.79
N ARG A 391 -2.33 36.79 -3.02
CA ARG A 391 -1.71 36.18 -1.83
C ARG A 391 -1.35 34.73 -2.10
N THR A 392 -0.16 34.33 -1.68
CA THR A 392 0.31 32.93 -1.70
C THR A 392 -0.28 32.23 -0.48
N VAL A 393 -1.15 31.25 -0.70
CA VAL A 393 -1.61 30.37 0.37
C VAL A 393 -0.61 29.22 0.52
N ARG A 394 0.06 29.13 1.67
CA ARG A 394 0.96 28.03 1.98
C ARG A 394 0.13 26.76 2.19
N VAL A 395 0.51 25.67 1.51
CA VAL A 395 -0.16 24.37 1.66
C VAL A 395 0.29 23.69 2.96
N SER A 396 1.60 23.58 3.16
CA SER A 396 2.24 23.04 4.37
C SER A 396 3.72 23.43 4.38
N ASP A 397 4.35 23.41 5.55
CA ASP A 397 5.79 23.36 5.76
C ASP A 397 6.39 21.96 5.61
N HIS A 398 5.54 20.92 5.57
CA HIS A 398 5.95 19.54 5.36
C HIS A 398 5.91 19.13 3.89
N ARG A 399 6.67 18.09 3.55
CA ARG A 399 6.56 17.33 2.30
C ARG A 399 5.76 16.07 2.57
N ALA A 400 4.88 15.71 1.64
CA ALA A 400 4.16 14.44 1.72
C ALA A 400 5.14 13.27 1.53
N LEU A 401 4.99 12.23 2.33
CA LEU A 401 5.72 10.96 2.18
C LEU A 401 4.75 9.90 1.63
N THR A 402 5.07 9.32 0.49
CA THR A 402 4.24 8.30 -0.16
C THR A 402 4.99 6.98 -0.27
N VAL A 403 4.29 5.89 0.01
CA VAL A 403 4.75 4.51 -0.17
C VAL A 403 3.79 3.76 -1.07
N GLN A 404 4.34 3.10 -2.08
CA GLN A 404 3.66 2.09 -2.87
C GLN A 404 4.12 0.69 -2.42
N LEU A 405 3.15 -0.17 -2.13
CA LEU A 405 3.32 -1.56 -1.74
C LEU A 405 2.74 -2.45 -2.83
N ILE A 406 3.54 -3.36 -3.38
CA ILE A 406 3.10 -4.33 -4.39
C ILE A 406 3.11 -5.72 -3.74
N VAL A 407 1.93 -6.12 -3.27
CA VAL A 407 1.67 -7.33 -2.49
C VAL A 407 1.30 -8.48 -3.44
N ARG A 408 1.91 -9.65 -3.21
CA ARG A 408 1.62 -10.89 -3.95
C ARG A 408 0.29 -11.47 -3.56
#